data_AF-A0A0F7SH47-F1
#
_entry.id   AF-A0A0F7SH47-F1
#
_cell.length_a   1.000
_cell.length_b   1.000
_cell.length_c   1.000
_cell.angle_alpha   90.00
_cell.angle_beta   90.00
_cell.angle_gamma   90.00
#
_symmetry.space_group_name_H-M   'P 1'
#
loop_
_entity.id
_entity.type
_entity.pdbx_description
1 polymer ?
#
loop_
_entity_poly.entity_id
_entity_poly.type
_entity_poly.pdbx_seq_one_letter_code
_entity_poly.pdbx_strand_id
1 'polypeptide(L)'
;MSAAQFDKAVAIVSKLPPTGDVRPSDDDKLIFYALFKQASVGDCNTPKPGLMDFVGKAKWNAWTQVKGKSTEDAKKEYVEQLKRVLSKASGNAEADAYLKELESA
;
A
#
# COMPACT_ATOMS: atom_id res chain seq x y z
N MET A 1 10.15 -5.25 -11.26
CA MET A 1 8.90 -4.47 -11.27
C MET A 1 9.22 -3.10 -11.83
N SER A 2 8.44 -2.56 -12.75
CA SER A 2 8.71 -1.23 -13.33
C SER A 2 8.27 -0.14 -12.35
N ALA A 3 8.86 1.06 -12.44
CA ALA A 3 8.35 2.22 -11.71
C ALA A 3 6.88 2.53 -12.09
N ALA A 4 6.49 2.23 -13.34
CA ALA A 4 5.13 2.40 -13.83
C ALA A 4 4.11 1.50 -13.11
N GLN A 5 4.48 0.27 -12.74
CA GLN A 5 3.64 -0.62 -11.94
C GLN A 5 3.34 -0.06 -10.55
N PHE A 6 4.33 0.58 -9.93
CA PHE A 6 4.13 1.23 -8.63
C PHE A 6 3.19 2.42 -8.74
N ASP A 7 3.42 3.33 -9.69
CA ASP A 7 2.57 4.52 -9.87
C ASP A 7 1.13 4.12 -10.21
N LYS A 8 0.98 3.08 -11.04
CA LYS A 8 -0.33 2.47 -11.34
C LYS A 8 -0.98 1.87 -10.09
N ALA A 9 -0.24 1.11 -9.28
CA ALA A 9 -0.75 0.54 -8.04
C ALA A 9 -1.22 1.63 -7.07
N VAL A 10 -0.46 2.72 -6.91
CA VAL A 10 -0.84 3.87 -6.08
C VAL A 10 -2.14 4.50 -6.59
N ALA A 11 -2.29 4.65 -7.91
CA ALA A 11 -3.50 5.18 -8.53
C ALA A 11 -4.72 4.24 -8.40
N ILE A 12 -4.51 2.93 -8.33
CA ILE A 12 -5.60 1.96 -8.07
C ILE A 12 -6.01 2.04 -6.60
N VAL A 13 -5.05 1.98 -5.66
CA VAL A 13 -5.33 2.03 -4.21
C VAL A 13 -6.11 3.28 -3.81
N SER A 14 -5.85 4.43 -4.46
CA SER A 14 -6.59 5.67 -4.19
C SER A 14 -8.04 5.68 -4.71
N LYS A 15 -8.36 4.82 -5.68
CA LYS A 15 -9.70 4.65 -6.26
C LYS A 15 -10.52 3.58 -5.55
N LEU A 16 -9.88 2.67 -4.80
CA LEU A 16 -10.59 1.59 -4.12
C LEU A 16 -11.64 2.16 -3.15
N PRO A 17 -12.86 1.60 -3.14
CA PRO A 17 -13.92 2.11 -2.29
C PRO A 17 -13.60 1.87 -0.80
N PRO A 18 -14.08 2.75 0.11
CA PRO A 18 -13.88 2.58 1.54
C PRO A 18 -14.70 1.40 2.11
N THR A 19 -15.73 0.95 1.39
CA THR A 19 -16.68 -0.11 1.74
C THR A 19 -16.90 -1.04 0.54
N GLY A 20 -17.40 -2.25 0.78
CA GLY A 20 -17.62 -3.26 -0.26
C GLY A 20 -16.55 -4.36 -0.30
N ASP A 21 -16.64 -5.22 -1.30
CA ASP A 21 -15.83 -6.45 -1.41
C ASP A 21 -14.40 -6.19 -1.91
N VAL A 22 -14.20 -5.12 -2.68
CA VAL A 22 -12.88 -4.72 -3.22
C VAL A 22 -12.31 -3.58 -2.38
N ARG A 23 -12.07 -3.84 -1.09
CA ARG A 23 -11.49 -2.84 -0.18
C ARG A 23 -10.27 -3.36 0.58
N PRO A 24 -9.26 -2.52 0.84
CA PRO A 24 -8.22 -2.83 1.80
C PRO A 24 -8.78 -2.91 3.23
N SER A 25 -8.34 -3.90 4.01
CA SER A 25 -8.52 -3.87 5.47
C SER A 25 -7.73 -2.72 6.09
N ASP A 26 -7.99 -2.37 7.35
CA ASP A 26 -7.23 -1.30 8.01
C ASP A 26 -5.74 -1.64 8.15
N ASP A 27 -5.41 -2.92 8.32
CA ASP A 27 -4.03 -3.40 8.28
C ASP A 27 -3.41 -3.25 6.88
N ASP A 28 -4.15 -3.58 5.83
CA ASP A 28 -3.69 -3.38 4.44
C ASP A 28 -3.41 -1.89 4.18
N LYS A 29 -4.25 -0.97 4.68
CA LYS A 29 -4.03 0.49 4.56
C LYS A 29 -2.75 0.93 5.26
N LEU A 30 -2.45 0.37 6.44
CA LEU A 30 -1.21 0.66 7.16
C LEU A 30 0.02 0.13 6.40
N ILE A 31 -0.07 -1.06 5.80
CA ILE A 31 0.98 -1.63 4.95
C ILE A 31 1.22 -0.75 3.72
N PHE A 32 0.16 -0.38 3.00
CA PHE A 32 0.28 0.54 1.86
C PHE A 32 0.90 1.87 2.27
N TYR A 33 0.48 2.45 3.40
CA TYR A 33 1.06 3.68 3.91
C TYR A 33 2.57 3.53 4.17
N ALA A 34 2.97 2.49 4.90
CA ALA A 34 4.36 2.23 5.24
C ALA A 34 5.25 2.08 3.99
N LEU A 35 4.82 1.22 3.06
CA LEU A 35 5.53 0.94 1.82
C LEU A 35 5.60 2.18 0.91
N PHE A 36 4.50 2.93 0.79
CA PHE A 36 4.49 4.18 0.02
C PHE A 36 5.47 5.21 0.60
N LYS A 37 5.47 5.37 1.93
CA LYS A 37 6.40 6.28 2.62
C LYS A 37 7.85 5.85 2.45
N GLN A 38 8.14 4.55 2.57
CA GLN A 38 9.49 4.03 2.34
C GLN A 38 9.93 4.19 0.86
N ALA A 39 9.02 3.97 -0.09
CA ALA A 39 9.31 4.12 -1.51
C ALA A 39 9.51 5.58 -1.96
N SER A 40 8.91 6.55 -1.27
CA SER A 40 8.93 7.98 -1.65
C SER A 40 9.90 8.82 -0.84
N VAL A 41 10.02 8.54 0.46
CA VAL A 41 10.84 9.30 1.42
C VAL A 41 12.04 8.50 1.91
N GLY A 42 11.96 7.17 1.89
CA GLY A 42 12.92 6.30 2.57
C GLY A 42 12.57 6.12 4.05
N ASP A 43 13.58 5.91 4.87
CA ASP A 43 13.43 5.63 6.29
C ASP A 43 12.63 6.70 7.04
N CYS A 44 11.82 6.26 8.01
CA CYS A 44 11.05 7.14 8.86
C CYS A 44 11.95 8.18 9.57
N ASN A 45 11.68 9.46 9.28
CA ASN A 45 12.45 10.61 9.74
C ASN A 45 11.62 11.57 10.61
N THR A 46 10.42 11.16 11.03
CA THR A 46 9.54 11.96 11.88
C THR A 46 9.58 11.51 13.33
N PRO A 47 9.37 12.42 14.30
CA PRO A 47 9.27 12.03 15.70
C PRO A 47 8.03 11.16 15.94
N LYS A 48 8.11 10.31 16.97
CA LYS A 48 6.99 9.46 17.38
C LYS A 48 5.79 10.34 17.79
N PRO A 49 4.59 10.08 17.26
CA PRO A 49 3.38 10.81 17.64
C PRO A 49 3.03 10.67 19.12
N GLY A 50 2.26 11.64 19.64
CA GLY A 50 1.81 11.68 21.03
C GLY A 50 0.91 10.50 21.41
N LEU A 51 0.80 10.23 22.72
CA LEU A 51 0.09 9.05 23.24
C LEU A 51 -1.39 8.98 22.85
N MET A 52 -2.04 10.13 22.64
CA MET A 52 -3.45 10.22 22.27
C MET A 52 -3.70 10.18 20.75
N ASP A 53 -2.65 10.24 19.93
CA ASP A 53 -2.76 10.13 18.47
C ASP A 53 -2.61 8.67 18.04
N PHE A 54 -3.68 7.89 18.22
CA PHE A 54 -3.66 6.45 17.92
C PHE A 54 -3.41 6.16 16.44
N VAL A 55 -4.02 6.94 15.54
CA VAL A 55 -3.89 6.74 14.09
C VAL A 55 -2.50 7.14 13.61
N GLY A 56 -1.99 8.30 14.04
CA GLY A 56 -0.64 8.73 13.72
C GLY A 56 0.38 7.75 14.26
N LYS A 57 0.21 7.27 15.51
CA LYS A 57 1.09 6.26 16.10
C LYS A 57 1.07 4.95 15.31
N ALA A 58 -0.09 4.48 14.84
CA ALA A 58 -0.19 3.28 14.01
C ALA A 58 0.55 3.45 12.67
N LYS A 59 0.34 4.58 11.99
CA LYS A 59 1.05 4.93 10.74
C LYS A 59 2.56 5.04 10.94
N TRP A 60 2.99 5.73 12.00
CA TRP A 60 4.40 5.88 12.35
C TRP A 60 5.03 4.52 12.64
N ASN A 61 4.38 3.69 13.46
CA ASN A 61 4.85 2.33 13.74
C ASN A 61 5.01 1.52 12.45
N ALA A 62 4.00 1.52 11.58
CA ALA A 62 4.05 0.79 10.32
C ALA A 62 5.21 1.27 9.41
N TRP A 63 5.41 2.59 9.28
CA TRP A 63 6.54 3.13 8.51
C TRP A 63 7.89 2.79 9.14
N THR A 64 8.02 2.83 10.47
CA THR A 64 9.26 2.43 11.15
C THR A 64 9.58 0.95 11.02
N GLN A 65 8.58 0.08 10.88
CA GLN A 65 8.78 -1.37 10.71
C GLN A 65 9.42 -1.74 9.37
N VAL A 66 9.29 -0.90 8.35
CA VAL A 66 9.89 -1.12 7.02
C VAL A 66 11.20 -0.36 6.83
N LYS A 67 11.78 0.19 7.91
CA LYS A 67 13.06 0.90 7.89
C LYS A 67 14.19 0.01 7.32
N GLY A 68 15.08 0.60 6.53
CA GLY A 68 16.19 -0.08 5.88
C GLY A 68 15.81 -0.82 4.59
N LYS A 69 14.52 -0.90 4.27
CA LYS A 69 14.06 -1.46 3.00
C LYS A 69 14.40 -0.49 1.86
N SER A 70 14.93 -1.01 0.76
CA SER A 70 15.27 -0.18 -0.40
C SER A 70 14.01 0.41 -1.05
N THR A 71 14.17 1.52 -1.79
CA THR A 71 13.07 2.09 -2.57
C THR A 71 12.47 1.08 -3.56
N GLU A 72 13.31 0.26 -4.19
CA GLU A 72 12.86 -0.74 -5.17
C GLU A 72 12.04 -1.86 -4.50
N ASP A 73 12.53 -2.37 -3.36
CA ASP A 73 11.82 -3.41 -2.60
C ASP A 73 10.49 -2.88 -2.04
N ALA A 74 10.46 -1.64 -1.54
CA ALA A 74 9.24 -1.01 -1.05
C ALA A 74 8.19 -0.87 -2.16
N LYS A 75 8.61 -0.46 -3.37
CA LYS A 75 7.72 -0.40 -4.55
C LYS A 75 7.21 -1.77 -4.96
N LYS A 76 8.09 -2.77 -4.98
CA LYS A 76 7.73 -4.16 -5.31
C LYS A 76 6.72 -4.72 -4.33
N GLU A 77 6.97 -4.60 -3.03
CA GLU A 77 6.06 -5.07 -1.99
C GLU A 77 4.72 -4.33 -2.01
N TYR A 78 4.70 -3.04 -2.38
CA TYR A 78 3.45 -2.29 -2.53
C TYR A 78 2.56 -2.90 -3.62
N VAL A 79 3.16 -3.20 -4.77
CA VAL A 79 2.47 -3.84 -5.91
C VAL A 79 1.99 -5.24 -5.51
N GLU A 80 2.83 -6.03 -4.82
CA GLU A 80 2.45 -7.36 -4.33
C GLU A 80 1.32 -7.30 -3.30
N GLN A 81 1.31 -6.30 -2.41
CA GLN A 81 0.23 -6.10 -1.45
C GLN A 81 -1.09 -5.80 -2.16
N LEU A 82 -1.08 -4.96 -3.21
CA LEU A 82 -2.27 -4.68 -4.01
C LEU A 82 -2.79 -5.95 -4.68
N LYS A 83 -1.90 -6.75 -5.29
CA LYS A 83 -2.29 -8.05 -5.86
C LYS A 83 -2.98 -8.93 -4.83
N ARG A 84 -2.42 -9.05 -3.62
CA ARG A 84 -3.04 -9.82 -2.52
C ARG A 84 -4.42 -9.30 -2.14
N VAL A 85 -4.61 -7.99 -2.05
CA VAL A 85 -5.90 -7.38 -1.73
C VAL A 85 -6.93 -7.69 -2.81
N LEU A 86 -6.56 -7.52 -4.09
CA LEU A 86 -7.46 -7.79 -5.21
C LEU A 86 -7.78 -9.29 -5.34
N SER A 87 -6.82 -10.19 -5.09
CA SER A 87 -7.04 -11.64 -5.11
C SER A 87 -8.00 -12.12 -4.01
N LYS A 88 -8.11 -11.42 -2.87
CA LYS A 88 -9.11 -11.75 -1.84
C LYS A 88 -10.54 -11.46 -2.31
N ALA A 89 -10.70 -10.54 -3.26
CA ALA A 89 -11.97 -10.23 -3.90
C ALA A 89 -12.20 -11.08 -5.17
N SER A 90 -11.63 -12.28 -5.25
CA SER A 90 -11.73 -13.17 -6.41
C SER A 90 -13.18 -13.39 -6.84
N GLY A 91 -13.46 -13.24 -8.13
CA GLY A 91 -14.82 -13.33 -8.70
C GLY A 91 -15.53 -11.98 -8.77
N ASN A 92 -14.91 -10.90 -8.31
CA ASN A 92 -15.36 -9.54 -8.57
C ASN A 92 -14.72 -8.99 -9.86
N ALA A 93 -15.56 -8.63 -10.83
CA ALA A 93 -15.12 -8.13 -12.15
C ALA A 93 -14.25 -6.86 -12.06
N GLU A 94 -14.47 -6.02 -11.04
CA GLU A 94 -13.68 -4.81 -10.80
C GLU A 94 -12.27 -5.17 -10.31
N ALA A 95 -12.16 -6.12 -9.38
CA ALA A 95 -10.86 -6.58 -8.89
C ALA A 95 -10.02 -7.23 -10.01
N ASP A 96 -10.67 -8.05 -10.85
CA ASP A 96 -10.03 -8.67 -12.02
C ASP A 96 -9.57 -7.64 -13.06
N ALA A 97 -10.35 -6.55 -13.24
CA ALA A 97 -9.97 -5.46 -14.12
C ALA A 97 -8.72 -4.72 -13.62
N TYR A 98 -8.65 -4.42 -12.30
CA TYR A 98 -7.48 -3.79 -11.70
C TYR A 98 -6.24 -4.68 -11.76
N LEU A 99 -6.37 -5.99 -11.59
CA LEU A 99 -5.25 -6.93 -11.73
C LEU A 99 -4.67 -6.91 -13.15
N LYS A 100 -5.53 -6.96 -14.17
CA LYS A 100 -5.11 -6.87 -15.58
C LYS A 100 -4.47 -5.52 -15.91
N GLU A 101 -5.01 -4.43 -15.38
CA GLU A 101 -4.45 -3.09 -15.54
C GLU A 101 -3.06 -2.98 -14.90
N LEU A 102 -2.85 -3.62 -13.75
CA LEU A 102 -1.55 -3.63 -13.06
C LEU A 102 -0.50 -4.48 -13.78
N GLU A 103 -0.90 -5.59 -14.40
CA GLU A 103 0.00 -6.49 -15.14
C GLU A 103 0.41 -5.95 -16.52
N SER A 104 -0.36 -5.00 -17.07
CA SER A 104 -0.08 -4.35 -18.35
C SER A 104 0.76 -3.08 -18.23
N ALA A 105 1.10 -2.66 -17.01
CA ALA A 105 2.02 -1.55 -16.70
C ALA A 105 3.46 -2.04 -16.48
#